data_AF-A0A1H8SPB1-F1
#
_entry.id   AF-A0A1H8SPB1-F1
#
_cell.length_a   1.000
_cell.length_b   1.000
_cell.length_c   1.000
_cell.angle_alpha   90.00
_cell.angle_beta   90.00
_cell.angle_gamma   90.00
#
_symmetry.space_group_name_H-M   'P 1'
#
loop_
_entity.id
_entity.type
_entity.pdbx_description
1 polymer ?
#
loop_
_entity_poly.entity_id
_entity_poly.type
_entity_poly.pdbx_seq_one_letter_code
_entity_poly.pdbx_strand_id
1 'polypeptide(L)' 'MESILIHPENPEQLKTVKAVLKALKVQFESAPVTLPAHVSESIRRGISQFEAGKSISLEEFTQKHLSE' A
#
# COMPACT_ATOMS: atom_id res chain seq x y z
N MET A 1 -1.38 -27.10 13.80
CA MET A 1 -0.41 -26.26 14.52
C MET A 1 -0.85 -24.81 14.36
N GLU A 2 -0.58 -23.98 15.35
CA GLU A 2 -0.95 -22.55 15.37
C GLU A 2 0.02 -21.71 14.53
N SER A 3 -0.46 -20.60 13.98
CA SER A 3 0.36 -19.65 13.21
C SER A 3 0.64 -18.40 14.05
N ILE A 4 1.86 -17.87 13.93
CA ILE A 4 2.27 -16.63 14.60
C ILE A 4 2.35 -15.48 13.58
N LEU A 5 1.83 -14.32 13.96
CA LEU A 5 1.95 -13.07 13.20
C LEU A 5 2.95 -12.17 13.91
N ILE A 6 3.92 -11.65 13.17
CA ILE A 6 4.98 -10.78 13.69
C ILE A 6 4.82 -9.42 13.02
N HIS A 7 4.80 -8.35 13.83
CA HIS A 7 4.66 -6.95 13.37
C HIS A 7 5.92 -6.15 13.71
N PRO A 8 6.98 -6.19 12.88
CA PRO A 8 8.17 -5.36 13.11
C PRO A 8 7.83 -3.88 12.98
N GLU A 9 8.35 -3.06 13.90
CA GLU A 9 8.10 -1.61 13.94
C GLU A 9 9.02 -0.84 12.98
N ASN A 10 10.14 -1.45 12.58
CA ASN A 10 11.12 -0.82 11.71
C ASN A 10 11.82 -1.83 10.77
N PRO A 11 12.52 -1.33 9.72
CA PRO A 11 13.18 -2.19 8.74
C PRO A 11 14.28 -3.09 9.31
N GLU A 12 14.99 -2.65 10.35
CA GLU A 12 16.07 -3.42 10.97
C GLU A 12 15.55 -4.63 11.74
N GLN A 13 14.43 -4.47 12.47
CA GLN A 13 13.73 -5.56 13.12
C GLN A 13 13.26 -6.59 12.10
N LEU A 14 12.61 -6.16 11.01
CA LEU A 14 12.14 -7.06 9.96
C LEU A 14 13.30 -7.87 9.35
N LYS A 15 14.44 -7.22 9.08
CA LYS A 15 15.66 -7.87 8.58
C LYS A 15 16.17 -8.93 9.55
N THR A 16 16.20 -8.60 10.84
CA THR A 16 16.66 -9.49 11.90
C THR A 16 15.75 -10.71 12.05
N VAL A 17 14.44 -10.51 12.09
CA VAL A 17 13.44 -11.60 12.15
C VAL A 17 13.61 -12.55 10.96
N LYS A 18 13.72 -12.02 9.73
CA LYS A 18 13.95 -12.84 8.53
C LYS A 18 15.24 -13.67 8.62
N ALA A 19 16.32 -13.08 9.15
CA ALA A 19 17.60 -13.78 9.31
C ALA A 19 17.50 -14.92 10.33
N VAL A 20 16.84 -14.70 11.47
CA VAL A 20 16.63 -15.72 12.50
C VAL A 20 15.77 -16.87 11.96
N LEU A 21 14.64 -16.57 11.32
CA LEU A 21 13.75 -17.59 10.76
C LEU A 21 14.48 -18.45 9.70
N LYS A 22 15.31 -17.81 8.86
CA LYS A 22 16.12 -18.51 7.86
C LYS A 22 17.19 -19.41 8.51
N ALA A 23 17.85 -18.94 9.57
CA ALA A 23 18.85 -19.74 10.30
C ALA A 23 18.22 -20.98 10.94
N LEU A 24 16.99 -20.86 11.42
CA LEU A 24 16.19 -21.96 11.98
C LEU A 24 15.58 -22.88 10.90
N LYS A 25 15.80 -22.59 9.62
CA LYS A 25 15.19 -23.30 8.47
C LYS A 25 13.66 -23.33 8.53
N VAL A 26 13.06 -22.31 9.15
CA VAL A 26 11.61 -22.13 9.20
C VAL A 26 11.17 -21.45 7.90
N GLN A 27 10.18 -22.04 7.22
CA GLN A 27 9.56 -21.41 6.07
C GLN A 27 8.63 -20.29 6.52
N PHE A 28 8.71 -19.14 5.86
CA PHE A 28 7.88 -17.99 6.17
C PHE A 28 7.42 -17.29 4.89
N GLU A 29 6.25 -16.67 4.96
CA GLU A 29 5.68 -15.86 3.89
C GLU A 29 5.60 -14.42 4.35
N SER A 30 5.84 -13.47 3.44
CA SER A 30 5.57 -12.06 3.72
C SER A 30 4.12 -11.78 3.34
N ALA A 31 3.30 -11.38 4.30
CA ALA A 31 1.96 -10.92 4.00
C ALA A 31 2.06 -9.64 3.13
N PRO A 32 1.52 -9.64 1.91
CA PRO A 32 1.51 -8.43 1.09
C PRO A 32 0.64 -7.38 1.78
N VAL A 33 1.13 -6.13 1.80
CA VAL A 33 0.29 -4.99 2.17
C VAL A 33 -0.73 -4.82 1.06
N THR A 34 -1.94 -5.30 1.31
CA THR A 34 -3.05 -5.11 0.39
C THR A 34 -3.75 -3.81 0.73
N LEU A 35 -3.95 -2.96 -0.29
CA LEU A 35 -4.77 -1.77 -0.11
C LEU A 35 -6.23 -2.21 0.12
N PRO A 36 -6.99 -1.52 0.98
CA PRO A 36 -8.42 -1.76 1.10
C PRO A 36 -9.12 -1.67 -0.26
N ALA A 37 -10.19 -2.45 -0.46
CA ALA A 37 -10.87 -2.56 -1.75
C ALA A 37 -11.29 -1.19 -2.32
N HIS A 38 -11.86 -0.32 -1.47
CA HIS A 38 -12.31 1.03 -1.86
C HIS A 38 -11.16 1.93 -2.35
N VAL A 39 -9.95 1.77 -1.80
CA VAL A 39 -8.76 2.52 -2.23
C VAL A 39 -8.35 2.04 -3.61
N SER A 40 -8.27 0.72 -3.80
CA SER A 40 -7.93 0.11 -5.09
C SER A 40 -8.91 0.51 -6.19
N GLU A 41 -10.22 0.52 -5.89
CA GLU A 41 -11.26 0.97 -6.83
C GLU A 41 -11.15 2.46 -7.16
N SER A 42 -10.87 3.30 -6.16
CA SER A 42 -10.70 4.74 -6.37
C SER A 42 -9.50 5.03 -7.28
N ILE A 43 -8.38 4.32 -7.11
CA ILE A 43 -7.21 4.41 -7.98
C ILE A 43 -7.57 4.01 -9.41
N ARG A 44 -8.24 2.86 -9.61
CA ARG A 44 -8.67 2.41 -10.94
C ARG A 44 -9.59 3.42 -11.62
N ARG A 45 -10.54 3.99 -10.87
CA ARG A 45 -11.44 5.03 -11.37
C ARG A 45 -10.67 6.27 -11.81
N GLY A 46 -9.71 6.73 -11.01
CA GLY A 46 -8.86 7.88 -11.33
C GLY A 46 -8.05 7.66 -12.61
N ILE A 47 -7.43 6.48 -12.76
CA ILE A 47 -6.69 6.11 -13.97
C ILE A 47 -7.60 6.13 -15.19
N SER A 48 -8.78 5.50 -15.11
CA SER A 48 -9.75 5.48 -16.22
C SER A 48 -10.25 6.89 -16.58
N GLN A 49 -10.44 7.77 -15.59
CA GLN A 49 -10.81 9.16 -15.84
C GLN A 49 -9.70 9.94 -16.55
N PHE A 50 -8.44 9.73 -16.15
CA PHE A 50 -7.27 10.34 -16.79
C PHE A 50 -7.13 9.88 -18.24
N GLU A 51 -7.22 8.57 -18.50
CA GLU A 51 -7.16 8.01 -19.86
C GLU A 51 -8.30 8.50 -20.75
N ALA A 52 -9.48 8.74 -20.17
CA ALA A 52 -10.62 9.34 -20.86
C ALA A 52 -10.50 10.87 -21.06
N GLY A 53 -9.38 11.49 -20.70
CA GLY A 53 -9.14 12.93 -20.78
C GLY A 53 -9.94 13.76 -19.78
N LYS A 54 -10.50 13.12 -18.74
CA LYS A 54 -11.29 13.76 -17.67
C LYS A 54 -10.42 14.10 -16.47
N SER A 55 -9.25 14.68 -16.73
CA SER A 55 -8.34 15.22 -15.73
C SER A 55 -8.30 16.74 -15.83
N ILE A 56 -8.09 17.40 -14.70
CA ILE A 56 -7.85 18.84 -14.61
C ILE A 56 -6.53 19.09 -13.90
N SER A 57 -5.95 20.27 -14.11
CA SER A 57 -4.73 20.65 -13.38
C SER A 57 -5.02 20.89 -11.90
N LEU A 58 -3.98 20.88 -11.07
CA LEU A 58 -4.12 21.17 -9.64
C LEU A 58 -4.57 22.62 -9.40
N GLU A 59 -4.09 23.53 -10.23
CA GLU A 59 -4.46 24.95 -10.21
C GLU A 59 -5.95 25.11 -10.54
N GLU A 60 -6.43 24.46 -11.60
CA GLU A 60 -7.84 24.45 -11.99
C GLU A 60 -8.74 23.86 -10.89
N PHE A 61 -8.30 22.76 -10.27
CA PHE A 61 -9.02 22.16 -9.15
C PHE A 61 -9.12 23.14 -7.97
N THR A 62 -8.03 23.80 -7.61
CA THR A 62 -7.97 24.73 -6.47
C THR A 62 -8.87 25.95 -6.71
N GLN A 63 -8.85 26.50 -7.92
CA GLN A 63 -9.75 27.59 -8.31
C GLN A 63 -11.23 27.19 -8.23
N LYS A 64 -11.55 25.97 -8.66
CA LYS A 64 -12.94 25.52 -8.76
C LYS A 64 -13.55 25.05 -7.43
N HIS A 65 -12.74 24.51 -6.52
CA HIS A 65 -13.22 23.79 -5.34
C HIS A 65 -12.70 24.30 -4.00
N LEU A 66 -11.65 25.13 -4.00
CA LEU A 66 -10.99 25.61 -2.77
C LEU A 66 -10.85 27.13 -2.69
N SER A 67 -11.25 27.85 -3.73
CA SER A 67 -11.27 29.31 -3.73
C SER A 67 -12.67 29.76 -3.29
N GLU A 68 -12.74 30.47 -2.16
CA GLU A 68 -13.98 31.12 -1.67
C GLU A 68 -14.46 32.21 -2.64
#